data_AF-B4X2E2-F1
#
_entry.id   AF-B4X2E2-F1
#
_cell.length_a   1.000
_cell.length_b   1.000
_cell.length_c   1.000
_cell.angle_alpha   90.00
_cell.angle_beta   90.00
_cell.angle_gamma   90.00
#
_symmetry.space_group_name_H-M   'P 1'
#
loop_
_entity.id
_entity.type
_entity.pdbx_description
1 polymer ?
#
loop_
_entity_poly.entity_id
_entity_poly.type
_entity_poly.pdbx_seq_one_letter_code
_entity_poly.pdbx_strand_id
1 'polypeptide(L)'
;MPVVLTSGINKQLRTSTDDRREGKRYMIDLSRINSLTPEMSQLIKDPTNLGLVPVVIEQTARGERSFDIYSRLLKERVIFMIGQVEDHMANLIVAQMLFLESENPDKDIHLYINSPGGSVTAGMSIYDTMQFIKPDVSTMCVGQAASMGAFLLTAGATGKRFALPNARVMIHQPLGGFQGQASDIEIHAKEILKIKGQLNSLLAHHTGQPIEQLEKDTDRDNFMSADEAKEYGIIDAVLSQRPV
;
A
#
# COMPACT_ATOMS: atom_id res chain seq x y z
N MET A 1 19.27 -9.70 -44.33
CA MET A 1 18.39 -10.58 -45.12
C MET A 1 17.26 -11.06 -44.21
N PRO A 2 15.99 -10.88 -44.61
CA PRO A 2 14.82 -11.18 -43.78
C PRO A 2 14.45 -12.66 -43.88
N VAL A 3 13.81 -13.19 -42.84
CA VAL A 3 12.97 -14.40 -42.95
C VAL A 3 11.57 -14.01 -42.49
N VAL A 4 10.67 -13.98 -43.47
CA VAL A 4 9.22 -13.92 -43.35
C VAL A 4 8.68 -15.34 -43.35
N LEU A 5 7.46 -15.52 -42.81
CA LEU A 5 6.46 -16.61 -42.94
C LEU A 5 6.15 -17.21 -41.54
N THR A 6 4.94 -17.24 -41.01
CA THR A 6 3.55 -17.28 -41.53
C THR A 6 2.63 -16.72 -40.42
N SER A 7 1.63 -15.84 -40.61
CA SER A 7 0.36 -15.92 -41.36
C SER A 7 -0.58 -17.06 -40.94
N GLY A 8 -1.58 -16.73 -40.12
CA GLY A 8 -2.71 -17.58 -39.73
C GLY A 8 -2.83 -17.62 -38.20
N ILE A 9 -3.63 -16.78 -37.56
CA ILE A 9 -5.07 -16.96 -37.41
C ILE A 9 -5.69 -15.58 -37.24
N ASN A 10 -6.24 -15.01 -38.31
CA ASN A 10 -7.13 -13.85 -38.22
C ASN A 10 -8.20 -13.97 -39.31
N LYS A 11 -9.28 -14.70 -38.98
CA LYS A 11 -10.58 -14.64 -39.66
C LYS A 11 -11.56 -15.58 -38.96
N GLN A 12 -12.33 -15.06 -38.01
CA GLN A 12 -13.77 -15.32 -37.86
C GLN A 12 -14.32 -14.52 -36.67
N LEU A 13 -14.31 -13.20 -36.80
CA LEU A 13 -15.24 -12.34 -36.08
C LEU A 13 -15.93 -11.49 -37.15
N ARG A 14 -16.99 -12.05 -37.74
CA ARG A 14 -18.00 -11.25 -38.44
C ARG A 14 -19.05 -10.89 -37.40
N THR A 15 -19.03 -9.65 -36.91
CA THR A 15 -20.20 -9.07 -36.26
C THR A 15 -21.04 -8.42 -37.37
N SER A 16 -22.17 -9.05 -37.70
CA SER A 16 -23.22 -8.39 -38.48
C SER A 16 -23.84 -7.31 -37.61
N THR A 17 -23.83 -6.07 -38.09
CA THR A 17 -24.67 -4.99 -37.57
C THR A 17 -26.13 -5.32 -37.86
N ASP A 18 -26.94 -5.49 -36.81
CA ASP A 18 -28.29 -4.95 -36.79
C ASP A 18 -28.74 -4.71 -35.35
N ASP A 19 -29.54 -3.66 -35.24
CA ASP A 19 -29.91 -2.86 -34.10
C ASP A 19 -30.95 -3.54 -33.19
N ARG A 20 -31.08 -2.99 -31.97
CA ARG A 20 -32.21 -3.07 -31.01
C ARG A 20 -32.20 -4.13 -29.89
N ARG A 21 -32.12 -3.55 -28.68
CA ARG A 21 -32.74 -3.93 -27.38
C ARG A 21 -32.08 -5.05 -26.55
N GLU A 22 -32.03 -4.73 -25.25
CA GLU A 22 -31.86 -5.56 -24.05
C GLU A 22 -30.46 -6.02 -23.64
N GLY A 23 -30.17 -5.79 -22.34
CA GLY A 23 -28.89 -6.00 -21.70
C GLY A 23 -28.42 -7.44 -21.76
N LYS A 24 -27.17 -7.64 -22.18
CA LYS A 24 -26.49 -8.93 -22.12
C LYS A 24 -25.43 -8.92 -21.02
N ARG A 25 -25.69 -9.73 -20.01
CA ARG A 25 -24.75 -10.22 -19.00
C ARG A 25 -23.69 -11.05 -19.73
N TYR A 26 -22.42 -10.63 -19.70
CA TYR A 26 -21.32 -11.43 -20.24
C TYR A 26 -21.09 -12.63 -19.31
N MET A 27 -21.68 -13.78 -19.66
CA MET A 27 -21.36 -15.09 -19.09
C MET A 27 -20.21 -15.68 -19.91
N ILE A 28 -19.04 -15.86 -19.28
CA ILE A 28 -17.93 -16.63 -19.87
C ILE A 28 -18.35 -18.12 -19.86
N ASP A 29 -18.38 -18.76 -21.03
CA ASP A 29 -18.65 -20.19 -21.17
C ASP A 29 -17.40 -21.00 -20.77
N LEU A 30 -17.38 -21.47 -19.52
CA LEU A 30 -16.29 -22.24 -18.92
C LEU A 30 -16.24 -23.71 -19.41
N SER A 31 -17.24 -24.18 -20.18
CA SER A 31 -17.31 -25.57 -20.64
C SER A 31 -16.23 -25.95 -21.68
N ARG A 32 -15.46 -24.96 -22.17
CA ARG A 32 -14.37 -25.16 -23.14
C ARG A 32 -12.97 -25.30 -22.52
N ILE A 33 -12.83 -25.24 -21.19
CA ILE A 33 -11.55 -25.44 -20.51
C ILE A 33 -11.42 -26.92 -20.11
N ASN A 34 -11.26 -27.82 -21.08
CA ASN A 34 -11.02 -29.24 -20.80
C ASN A 34 -9.73 -29.73 -21.46
N SER A 35 -8.60 -29.26 -20.90
CA SER A 35 -7.38 -30.04 -20.63
C SER A 35 -6.34 -29.08 -20.08
N LEU A 36 -6.26 -28.97 -18.74
CA LEU A 36 -5.17 -28.24 -18.11
C LEU A 36 -3.87 -28.99 -18.43
N THR A 37 -2.92 -28.32 -19.06
CA THR A 37 -1.57 -28.90 -19.22
C THR A 37 -0.96 -29.16 -17.83
N PRO A 38 0.02 -30.07 -17.68
CA PRO A 38 0.69 -30.28 -16.41
C PRO A 38 1.25 -28.99 -15.80
N GLU A 39 1.66 -28.04 -16.63
CA GLU A 39 2.07 -26.68 -16.26
C GLU A 39 0.92 -25.88 -15.64
N MET A 40 -0.28 -25.90 -16.25
CA MET A 40 -1.48 -25.26 -15.70
C MET A 40 -1.95 -25.94 -14.39
N SER A 41 -1.72 -27.24 -14.23
CA SER A 41 -2.02 -27.99 -13.00
C SER A 41 -1.05 -27.67 -11.85
N GLN A 42 0.21 -27.38 -12.16
CA GLN A 42 1.16 -26.82 -11.17
C GLN A 42 0.81 -25.36 -10.81
N LEU A 43 0.36 -24.57 -11.78
CA LEU A 43 -0.05 -23.17 -11.58
C LEU A 43 -1.23 -22.99 -10.60
N ILE A 44 -2.11 -23.98 -10.51
CA ILE A 44 -3.29 -23.96 -9.62
C ILE A 44 -2.92 -24.37 -8.18
N LYS A 45 -1.78 -25.05 -7.98
CA LYS A 45 -1.39 -25.59 -6.66
C LYS A 45 -0.66 -24.60 -5.76
N ASP A 46 -0.31 -23.40 -6.25
CA ASP A 46 0.33 -22.35 -5.45
C ASP A 46 -0.38 -20.99 -5.66
N PRO A 47 -1.31 -20.60 -4.76
CA PRO A 47 -2.13 -19.41 -4.92
C PRO A 47 -1.39 -18.09 -4.66
N THR A 48 -0.09 -18.13 -4.35
CA THR A 48 0.70 -16.93 -4.03
C THR A 48 1.20 -16.17 -5.27
N ASN A 49 0.98 -16.68 -6.49
CA ASN A 49 1.64 -16.18 -7.69
C ASN A 49 0.74 -16.00 -8.94
N LEU A 50 -0.55 -15.71 -8.77
CA LEU A 50 -1.40 -15.28 -9.90
C LEU A 50 -1.23 -13.77 -10.15
N GLY A 51 -0.09 -13.41 -10.74
CA GLY A 51 0.29 -12.07 -11.18
C GLY A 51 -0.52 -11.52 -12.37
N LEU A 52 -1.84 -11.73 -12.40
CA LEU A 52 -2.72 -11.08 -13.36
C LEU A 52 -3.38 -9.87 -12.69
N VAL A 53 -2.69 -8.73 -12.73
CA VAL A 53 -3.30 -7.45 -12.35
C VAL A 53 -4.36 -7.10 -13.40
N PRO A 54 -5.63 -6.84 -13.02
CA PRO A 54 -6.67 -6.50 -13.98
C PRO A 54 -6.32 -5.27 -14.83
N VAL A 55 -6.59 -5.35 -16.12
CA VAL A 55 -6.39 -4.25 -17.07
C VAL A 55 -7.68 -3.44 -17.21
N VAL A 56 -7.54 -2.12 -17.15
CA VAL A 56 -8.59 -1.13 -17.34
C VAL A 56 -8.29 -0.33 -18.62
N ILE A 57 -9.32 -0.11 -19.43
CA ILE A 57 -9.23 0.69 -20.66
C ILE A 57 -9.77 2.09 -20.36
N GLU A 58 -8.92 3.10 -20.53
CA GLU A 58 -9.31 4.52 -20.45
C GLU A 58 -9.55 5.04 -21.86
N GLN A 59 -10.78 5.50 -22.14
CA GLN A 59 -11.11 6.18 -23.39
C GLN A 59 -10.81 7.67 -23.25
N THR A 60 -9.88 8.18 -24.05
CA THR A 60 -9.54 9.60 -24.12
C THR A 60 -9.91 10.15 -25.50
N ALA A 61 -9.99 11.47 -25.64
CA ALA A 61 -10.22 12.12 -26.94
C ALA A 61 -9.15 11.78 -28.01
N ARG A 62 -7.99 11.24 -27.59
CA ARG A 62 -6.88 10.82 -28.47
C ARG A 62 -6.79 9.30 -28.68
N GLY A 63 -7.77 8.54 -28.20
CA GLY A 63 -7.84 7.08 -28.33
C GLY A 63 -7.88 6.34 -26.99
N GLU A 64 -7.76 5.02 -27.07
CA GLU A 64 -7.80 4.12 -25.91
C GLU A 64 -6.40 3.86 -25.35
N ARG A 65 -6.26 3.88 -24.03
CA ARG A 65 -5.04 3.47 -23.32
C ARG A 65 -5.38 2.40 -22.29
N SER A 66 -4.58 1.34 -22.26
CA SER A 66 -4.71 0.26 -21.29
C SER A 66 -3.76 0.49 -20.12
N PHE A 67 -4.28 0.39 -18.90
CA PHE A 67 -3.53 0.48 -17.65
C PHE A 67 -3.84 -0.74 -16.80
N ASP A 68 -2.91 -1.18 -15.95
CA ASP A 68 -3.30 -2.01 -14.82
C ASP A 68 -4.06 -1.15 -13.77
N ILE A 69 -4.84 -1.79 -12.91
CA ILE A 69 -5.68 -1.07 -11.93
C ILE A 69 -4.88 -0.15 -11.00
N TYR A 70 -3.66 -0.52 -10.61
CA TYR A 70 -2.82 0.30 -9.73
C TYR A 70 -2.26 1.51 -10.47
N SER A 71 -1.78 1.33 -11.70
CA SER A 71 -1.36 2.46 -12.56
C SER A 71 -2.52 3.44 -12.81
N ARG A 72 -3.75 2.94 -12.98
CA ARG A 72 -4.93 3.80 -13.12
C ARG A 72 -5.21 4.58 -11.83
N LEU A 73 -5.04 3.98 -10.66
CA LEU A 73 -5.25 4.64 -9.37
C LEU A 73 -4.11 5.61 -9.01
N LEU A 74 -2.87 5.34 -9.44
CA LEU A 74 -1.74 6.25 -9.26
C LEU A 74 -1.97 7.57 -10.01
N LYS A 75 -2.64 7.56 -11.17
CA LYS A 75 -3.08 8.80 -11.84
C LYS A 75 -4.05 9.65 -11.00
N GLU A 76 -4.82 9.02 -10.12
CA GLU A 76 -5.66 9.68 -9.12
C GLU A 76 -4.89 9.94 -7.81
N ARG A 77 -3.56 9.83 -7.83
CA ARG A 77 -2.63 10.09 -6.71
C ARG A 77 -2.81 9.14 -5.53
N VAL A 78 -3.29 7.93 -5.80
CA VAL A 78 -3.46 6.88 -4.80
C VAL A 78 -2.27 5.92 -4.82
N ILE A 79 -1.62 5.75 -3.68
CA ILE A 79 -0.53 4.79 -3.44
C ILE A 79 -1.01 3.75 -2.43
N PHE A 80 -0.64 2.49 -2.65
CA PHE A 80 -0.95 1.40 -1.72
C PHE A 80 0.32 0.88 -1.03
N MET A 81 0.28 0.80 0.30
CA MET A 81 1.25 0.10 1.13
C MET A 81 0.56 -1.11 1.75
N ILE A 82 0.67 -2.26 1.07
CA ILE A 82 -0.01 -3.50 1.45
C ILE A 82 1.02 -4.59 1.72
N GLY A 83 0.94 -5.21 2.90
CA GLY A 83 1.87 -6.26 3.32
C GLY A 83 3.06 -5.73 4.11
N GLN A 84 4.10 -6.56 4.22
CA GLN A 84 5.26 -6.30 5.06
C GLN A 84 6.12 -5.16 4.53
N VAL A 85 6.55 -4.27 5.43
CA VAL A 85 7.52 -3.20 5.11
C VAL A 85 8.91 -3.77 4.90
N GLU A 86 9.42 -3.64 3.68
CA GLU A 86 10.76 -4.04 3.27
C GLU A 86 11.30 -3.09 2.19
N ASP A 87 12.59 -3.19 1.89
CA ASP A 87 13.33 -2.18 1.12
C ASP A 87 12.78 -1.98 -0.30
N HIS A 88 12.31 -3.03 -0.98
CA HIS A 88 11.79 -2.94 -2.34
C HIS A 88 10.44 -2.19 -2.38
N MET A 89 9.49 -2.55 -1.52
CA MET A 89 8.21 -1.86 -1.37
C MET A 89 8.42 -0.40 -0.96
N ALA A 90 9.31 -0.15 0.02
CA ALA A 90 9.61 1.22 0.44
C ALA A 90 10.17 2.05 -0.72
N ASN A 91 11.12 1.51 -1.48
CA ASN A 91 11.67 2.18 -2.65
C ASN A 91 10.60 2.46 -3.72
N LEU A 92 9.66 1.54 -3.96
CA LEU A 92 8.54 1.77 -4.88
C LEU A 92 7.61 2.89 -4.40
N ILE A 93 7.30 2.95 -3.10
CA ILE A 93 6.45 4.01 -2.52
C ILE A 93 7.15 5.37 -2.63
N VAL A 94 8.44 5.44 -2.28
CA VAL A 94 9.26 6.65 -2.42
C VAL A 94 9.27 7.14 -3.86
N ALA A 95 9.53 6.25 -4.83
CA ALA A 95 9.53 6.61 -6.25
C ALA A 95 8.16 7.13 -6.73
N GLN A 96 7.06 6.52 -6.26
CA GLN A 96 5.71 6.98 -6.58
C GLN A 96 5.42 8.37 -5.98
N MET A 97 5.84 8.64 -4.74
CA MET A 97 5.67 9.96 -4.11
C MET A 97 6.41 11.05 -4.87
N LEU A 98 7.68 10.82 -5.22
CA LEU A 98 8.49 11.78 -5.99
C LEU A 98 7.92 12.00 -7.40
N PHE A 99 7.43 10.94 -8.05
CA PHE A 99 6.72 11.05 -9.32
C PHE A 99 5.48 11.93 -9.20
N LEU A 100 4.62 11.69 -8.21
CA LEU A 100 3.40 12.47 -8.00
C LEU A 100 3.67 13.92 -7.64
N GLU A 101 4.72 14.19 -6.87
CA GLU A 101 5.20 15.55 -6.62
C GLU A 101 5.58 16.25 -7.94
N SER A 102 6.35 15.59 -8.80
CA SER A 102 6.76 16.15 -10.09
C SER A 102 5.59 16.44 -11.04
N GLU A 103 4.53 15.63 -10.99
CA GLU A 103 3.33 15.81 -11.82
C GLU A 103 2.48 17.01 -11.35
N ASN A 104 2.31 17.14 -10.03
CA ASN A 104 1.65 18.29 -9.44
C ASN A 104 2.02 18.42 -7.95
N PRO A 105 2.84 19.41 -7.57
CA PRO A 105 3.33 19.55 -6.20
C PRO A 105 2.30 20.20 -5.25
N ASP A 106 1.16 20.68 -5.75
CA ASP A 106 0.14 21.36 -4.96
C ASP A 106 -1.06 20.46 -4.62
N LYS A 107 -1.10 19.23 -5.15
CA LYS A 107 -2.20 18.28 -4.92
C LYS A 107 -1.82 17.20 -3.93
N ASP A 108 -2.71 16.92 -2.99
CA ASP A 108 -2.59 15.83 -2.02
C ASP A 108 -2.24 14.48 -2.66
N ILE A 109 -1.51 13.65 -1.92
CA ILE A 109 -1.26 12.24 -2.20
C ILE A 109 -2.04 11.41 -1.18
N HIS A 110 -2.65 10.30 -1.62
CA HIS A 110 -3.43 9.42 -0.73
C HIS A 110 -2.73 8.07 -0.57
N LEU A 111 -2.15 7.84 0.61
CA LEU A 111 -1.48 6.59 0.98
C LEU A 111 -2.45 5.66 1.74
N TYR A 112 -2.83 4.56 1.09
CA TYR A 112 -3.67 3.52 1.67
C TYR A 112 -2.81 2.44 2.32
N ILE A 113 -3.02 2.19 3.61
CA ILE A 113 -2.18 1.36 4.45
C ILE A 113 -2.94 0.11 4.89
N ASN A 114 -2.40 -1.06 4.56
CA ASN A 114 -2.78 -2.35 5.11
C ASN A 114 -1.51 -3.18 5.41
N SER A 115 -0.86 -2.91 6.54
CA SER A 115 0.47 -3.43 6.82
C SER A 115 0.61 -3.93 8.26
N PRO A 116 1.23 -5.12 8.48
CA PRO A 116 1.64 -5.56 9.80
C PRO A 116 2.93 -4.87 10.30
N GLY A 117 3.51 -3.96 9.52
CA GLY A 117 4.81 -3.34 9.79
C GLY A 117 5.96 -4.10 9.10
N GLY A 118 7.18 -3.91 9.58
CA GLY A 118 8.38 -4.52 9.00
C GLY A 118 9.66 -3.76 9.33
N SER A 119 10.57 -3.67 8.36
CA SER A 119 11.87 -3.02 8.50
C SER A 119 11.72 -1.54 8.91
N VAL A 120 12.38 -1.16 10.00
CA VAL A 120 12.37 0.23 10.50
C VAL A 120 13.06 1.17 9.51
N THR A 121 14.20 0.78 8.95
CA THR A 121 14.95 1.63 8.01
C THR A 121 14.18 1.84 6.70
N ALA A 122 13.52 0.78 6.21
CA ALA A 122 12.64 0.88 5.05
C ALA A 122 11.42 1.78 5.35
N GLY A 123 10.83 1.68 6.54
CA GLY A 123 9.75 2.57 6.96
C GLY A 123 10.20 4.02 7.08
N MET A 124 11.39 4.27 7.64
CA MET A 124 11.92 5.63 7.80
C MET A 124 12.19 6.32 6.45
N SER A 125 12.55 5.58 5.39
CA SER A 125 12.72 6.20 4.06
C SER A 125 11.38 6.70 3.48
N ILE A 126 10.29 5.96 3.72
CA ILE A 126 8.93 6.41 3.37
C ILE A 126 8.57 7.62 4.22
N TYR A 127 8.78 7.54 5.54
CA TYR A 127 8.48 8.62 6.48
C TYR A 127 9.16 9.94 6.07
N ASP A 128 10.47 9.92 5.90
CA ASP A 128 11.25 11.13 5.56
C ASP A 128 10.80 11.68 4.20
N THR A 129 10.47 10.83 3.23
CA THR A 129 9.92 11.26 1.94
C THR A 129 8.56 11.94 2.10
N MET A 130 7.66 11.38 2.93
CA MET A 130 6.36 12.00 3.22
C MET A 130 6.50 13.41 3.81
N GLN A 131 7.50 13.64 4.66
CA GLN A 131 7.74 14.95 5.27
C GLN A 131 8.52 15.91 4.35
N PHE A 132 9.28 15.37 3.40
CA PHE A 132 10.17 16.13 2.53
C PHE A 132 9.46 16.74 1.32
N ILE A 133 8.56 15.98 0.70
CA ILE A 133 7.86 16.43 -0.51
C ILE A 133 6.87 17.55 -0.19
N LYS A 134 6.60 18.41 -1.17
CA LYS A 134 5.66 19.53 -1.01
C LYS A 134 4.18 19.11 -0.84
N PRO A 135 3.65 18.10 -1.55
CA PRO A 135 2.28 17.63 -1.36
C PRO A 135 1.99 17.15 0.07
N ASP A 136 0.80 17.47 0.58
CA ASP A 136 0.30 16.79 1.77
C ASP A 136 0.08 15.30 1.47
N VAL A 137 0.61 14.43 2.33
CA VAL A 137 0.33 12.99 2.28
C VAL A 137 -0.78 12.64 3.25
N SER A 138 -1.98 12.42 2.72
CA SER A 138 -3.10 11.87 3.47
C SER A 138 -2.94 10.37 3.64
N THR A 139 -3.21 9.86 4.85
CA THR A 139 -3.07 8.43 5.18
C THR A 139 -4.44 7.81 5.48
N MET A 140 -4.65 6.58 5.03
CA MET A 140 -5.89 5.84 5.23
C MET A 140 -5.61 4.40 5.64
N CYS A 141 -6.00 4.01 6.86
CA CYS A 141 -5.93 2.62 7.29
C CYS A 141 -7.11 1.81 6.73
N VAL A 142 -6.79 0.78 5.95
CA VAL A 142 -7.74 -0.20 5.41
C VAL A 142 -7.35 -1.60 5.88
N GLY A 143 -8.10 -2.17 6.81
CA GLY A 143 -7.75 -3.46 7.42
C GLY A 143 -6.89 -3.28 8.67
N GLN A 144 -5.56 -3.19 8.53
CA GLN A 144 -4.69 -2.94 9.68
C GLN A 144 -3.50 -2.02 9.42
N ALA A 145 -3.07 -1.32 10.45
CA ALA A 145 -1.81 -0.61 10.51
C ALA A 145 -1.13 -0.96 11.83
N ALA A 146 -0.14 -1.86 11.79
CA ALA A 146 0.57 -2.32 12.97
C ALA A 146 2.06 -1.97 12.89
N SER A 147 2.70 -1.73 14.04
CA SER A 147 4.13 -1.43 14.13
C SER A 147 4.52 -0.29 13.17
N MET A 148 5.45 -0.51 12.24
CA MET A 148 5.83 0.49 11.24
C MET A 148 4.67 0.96 10.34
N GLY A 149 3.64 0.13 10.14
CA GLY A 149 2.41 0.54 9.46
C GLY A 149 1.62 1.57 10.26
N ALA A 150 1.52 1.41 11.59
CA ALA A 150 0.88 2.39 12.49
C ALA A 150 1.69 3.69 12.55
N PHE A 151 3.02 3.58 12.58
CA PHE A 151 3.92 4.73 12.56
C PHE A 151 3.68 5.59 11.31
N LEU A 152 3.68 4.98 10.13
CA LEU A 152 3.45 5.67 8.86
C LEU A 152 2.01 6.20 8.73
N LEU A 153 1.01 5.52 9.29
CA LEU A 153 -0.35 6.03 9.39
C LEU A 153 -0.39 7.35 10.18
N THR A 154 0.27 7.38 11.33
CA THR A 154 0.30 8.52 12.26
C THR A 154 1.03 9.73 11.64
N ALA A 155 2.00 9.47 10.76
CA ALA A 155 2.84 10.47 10.10
C ALA A 155 2.21 11.18 8.90
N GLY A 156 0.96 10.87 8.56
CA GLY A 156 0.22 11.61 7.53
C GLY A 156 0.00 13.07 7.94
N ALA A 157 -0.31 13.92 6.95
CA ALA A 157 -0.57 15.34 7.18
C ALA A 157 -1.70 15.54 8.22
N THR A 158 -1.50 16.46 9.17
CA THR A 158 -2.46 16.74 10.25
C THR A 158 -3.84 17.10 9.70
N GLY A 159 -4.88 16.48 10.25
CA GLY A 159 -6.26 16.64 9.77
C GLY A 159 -6.61 15.77 8.55
N LYS A 160 -5.64 15.00 8.02
CA LYS A 160 -5.80 14.13 6.84
C LYS A 160 -5.40 12.67 7.09
N ARG A 161 -5.41 12.23 8.35
CA ARG A 161 -5.14 10.85 8.78
C ARG A 161 -6.45 10.14 9.10
N PHE A 162 -6.70 9.02 8.46
CA PHE A 162 -8.00 8.37 8.50
C PHE A 162 -7.92 6.86 8.73
N ALA A 163 -9.01 6.29 9.22
CA ALA A 163 -9.20 4.83 9.24
C ALA A 163 -10.64 4.46 8.87
N LEU A 164 -10.81 3.26 8.32
CA LEU A 164 -12.13 2.65 8.18
C LEU A 164 -12.65 2.11 9.53
N PRO A 165 -13.96 1.95 9.73
CA PRO A 165 -14.53 1.66 11.06
C PRO A 165 -14.04 0.36 11.70
N ASN A 166 -13.75 -0.65 10.89
CA ASN A 166 -13.27 -1.96 11.35
C ASN A 166 -11.74 -2.11 11.25
N ALA A 167 -11.03 -1.01 11.01
CA ALA A 167 -9.58 -1.02 10.97
C ALA A 167 -9.01 -1.27 12.37
N ARG A 168 -7.87 -1.95 12.42
CA ARG A 168 -7.12 -2.21 13.66
C ARG A 168 -5.76 -1.53 13.59
N VAL A 169 -5.43 -0.77 14.62
CA VAL A 169 -4.13 -0.15 14.79
C VAL A 169 -3.37 -0.89 15.90
N MET A 170 -2.06 -1.04 15.76
CA MET A 170 -1.23 -1.58 16.84
C MET A 170 0.12 -0.86 16.91
N ILE A 171 0.51 -0.44 18.10
CA ILE A 171 1.82 0.16 18.37
C ILE A 171 2.61 -0.72 19.34
N HIS A 172 3.93 -0.77 19.16
CA HIS A 172 4.86 -1.44 20.06
C HIS A 172 6.29 -0.90 19.86
N GLN A 173 7.20 -1.29 20.75
CA GLN A 173 8.61 -0.96 20.66
C GLN A 173 9.31 -1.74 19.52
N PRO A 174 10.43 -1.24 18.97
CA PRO A 174 11.15 -1.94 17.92
C PRO A 174 11.64 -3.32 18.37
N LEU A 175 11.61 -4.27 17.45
CA LEU A 175 12.14 -5.62 17.63
C LEU A 175 13.43 -5.77 16.82
N GLY A 176 14.41 -6.45 17.40
CA GLY A 176 15.67 -6.75 16.75
C GLY A 176 16.39 -7.91 17.42
N GLY A 177 17.39 -8.46 16.75
CA GLY A 177 18.21 -9.53 17.26
C GLY A 177 19.61 -9.45 16.68
N PHE A 178 20.62 -9.76 17.50
CA PHE A 178 22.01 -9.76 17.09
C PHE A 178 22.77 -10.86 17.84
N GLN A 179 23.78 -11.46 17.19
CA GLN A 179 24.66 -12.46 17.77
C GLN A 179 26.10 -12.14 17.34
N GLY A 180 27.04 -12.12 18.28
CA GLY A 180 28.42 -11.76 17.99
C GLY A 180 29.27 -11.60 19.25
N GLN A 181 30.38 -10.87 19.13
CA GLN A 181 31.25 -10.57 20.27
C GLN A 181 30.52 -9.64 21.25
N ALA A 182 30.95 -9.63 22.52
CA ALA A 182 30.34 -8.77 23.55
C ALA A 182 30.33 -7.28 23.15
N SER A 183 31.42 -6.80 22.56
CA SER A 183 31.51 -5.42 22.06
C SER A 183 30.50 -5.11 20.95
N ASP A 184 30.27 -6.06 20.03
CA ASP A 184 29.31 -5.88 18.94
C ASP A 184 27.86 -5.91 19.47
N ILE A 185 27.57 -6.80 20.43
CA ILE A 185 26.27 -6.85 21.12
C ILE A 185 25.98 -5.49 21.78
N GLU A 186 26.96 -4.90 22.47
CA GLU A 186 26.80 -3.58 23.08
C GLU A 186 26.50 -2.48 22.04
N ILE A 187 27.19 -2.50 20.89
CA ILE A 187 26.96 -1.55 19.79
C ILE A 187 25.52 -1.65 19.28
N HIS A 188 25.06 -2.88 18.98
CA HIS A 188 23.70 -3.09 18.47
C HIS A 188 22.61 -2.82 19.51
N ALA A 189 22.87 -3.10 20.79
CA ALA A 189 21.95 -2.76 21.88
C ALA A 189 21.79 -1.24 22.04
N LYS A 190 22.88 -0.47 21.91
CA LYS A 190 22.81 1.00 21.93
C LYS A 190 22.01 1.55 20.75
N GLU A 191 22.21 0.99 19.55
CA GLU A 191 21.50 1.45 18.36
C GLU A 191 19.99 1.18 18.43
N ILE A 192 19.56 0.00 18.86
CA ILE A 192 18.12 -0.29 18.98
C ILE A 192 17.44 0.58 20.04
N LEU A 193 18.13 0.93 21.13
CA LEU A 193 17.63 1.87 22.14
C LEU A 193 17.50 3.29 21.58
N LYS A 194 18.45 3.72 20.75
CA LYS A 194 18.38 5.01 20.05
C LYS A 194 17.19 5.04 19.09
N ILE A 195 17.00 3.98 18.29
CA ILE A 195 15.85 3.84 17.39
C ILE A 195 14.54 3.90 18.19
N LYS A 196 14.44 3.18 19.32
CA LYS A 196 13.27 3.23 20.20
C LYS A 196 12.95 4.65 20.64
N GLY A 197 13.96 5.39 21.13
CA GLY A 197 13.79 6.79 21.56
C GLY A 197 13.33 7.71 20.41
N GLN A 198 13.91 7.54 19.22
CA GLN A 198 13.54 8.32 18.04
C GLN A 198 12.08 8.05 17.61
N LEU A 199 11.67 6.79 17.51
CA LEU A 199 10.31 6.43 17.12
C LEU A 199 9.27 6.95 18.13
N ASN A 200 9.54 6.82 19.43
CA ASN A 200 8.64 7.34 20.46
C ASN A 200 8.54 8.86 20.43
N SER A 201 9.66 9.57 20.17
CA SER A 201 9.66 11.03 20.03
C SER A 201 8.83 11.50 18.83
N LEU A 202 8.93 10.80 17.70
CA LEU A 202 8.15 11.11 16.49
C LEU A 202 6.66 10.75 16.67
N LEU A 203 6.35 9.63 17.31
CA LEU A 203 4.95 9.30 17.67
C LEU A 203 4.37 10.34 18.62
N ALA A 204 5.10 10.77 19.65
CA ALA A 204 4.67 11.83 20.55
C ALA A 204 4.40 13.15 19.79
N HIS A 205 5.29 13.51 18.85
CA HIS A 205 5.10 14.68 17.99
C HIS A 205 3.79 14.62 17.18
N HIS A 206 3.50 13.49 16.53
CA HIS A 206 2.33 13.34 15.66
C HIS A 206 1.01 13.11 16.42
N THR A 207 1.06 12.46 17.58
CA THR A 207 -0.13 12.15 18.39
C THR A 207 -0.48 13.26 19.39
N GLY A 208 0.49 14.08 19.79
CA GLY A 208 0.34 15.06 20.87
C GLY A 208 0.39 14.45 22.28
N GLN A 209 0.61 13.15 22.39
CA GLN A 209 0.73 12.46 23.67
C GLN A 209 2.09 12.75 24.33
N PRO A 210 2.18 12.78 25.67
CA PRO A 210 3.46 12.86 26.37
C PRO A 210 4.37 11.67 26.06
N ILE A 211 5.68 11.90 25.98
CA ILE A 211 6.65 10.85 25.65
C ILE A 211 6.63 9.70 26.67
N GLU A 212 6.41 10.01 27.96
CA GLU A 212 6.32 9.02 29.03
C GLU A 212 5.09 8.12 28.90
N GLN A 213 4.02 8.62 28.26
CA GLN A 213 2.84 7.83 27.95
C GLN A 213 3.14 6.86 26.81
N LEU A 214 3.78 7.35 25.73
CA LEU A 214 4.21 6.51 24.60
C LEU A 214 5.17 5.40 25.02
N GLU A 215 6.12 5.69 25.91
CA GLU A 215 7.05 4.67 26.41
C GLU A 215 6.35 3.52 27.13
N LYS A 216 5.26 3.79 27.85
CA LYS A 216 4.45 2.77 28.52
C LYS A 216 3.58 2.01 27.52
N ASP A 217 2.89 2.76 26.67
CA ASP A 217 1.87 2.22 25.76
C ASP A 217 2.48 1.46 24.57
N THR A 218 3.77 1.62 24.31
CA THR A 218 4.54 0.84 23.33
C THR A 218 5.40 -0.26 23.95
N ASP A 219 5.48 -0.41 25.28
CA ASP A 219 6.35 -1.45 25.88
C ASP A 219 5.91 -2.88 25.52
N ARG A 220 4.62 -3.06 25.24
CA ARG A 220 4.05 -4.30 24.70
C ARG A 220 3.11 -3.96 23.55
N ASP A 221 2.69 -4.99 22.82
CA ASP A 221 1.70 -4.83 21.77
C ASP A 221 0.42 -4.20 22.35
N ASN A 222 0.09 -3.02 21.85
CA ASN A 222 -1.09 -2.26 22.24
C ASN A 222 -2.01 -2.10 21.02
N PHE A 223 -3.12 -2.83 21.03
CA PHE A 223 -4.09 -2.86 19.94
C PHE A 223 -5.21 -1.85 20.20
N MET A 224 -5.56 -1.11 19.16
CA MET A 224 -6.63 -0.10 19.17
C MET A 224 -7.60 -0.37 18.01
N SER A 225 -8.88 -0.19 18.30
CA SER A 225 -9.91 0.05 17.29
C SER A 225 -9.68 1.39 16.58
N ALA A 226 -10.41 1.64 15.49
CA ALA A 226 -10.35 2.91 14.78
C ALA A 226 -10.74 4.11 15.66
N ASP A 227 -11.73 3.94 16.54
CA ASP A 227 -12.17 4.99 17.46
C ASP A 227 -11.13 5.24 18.56
N GLU A 228 -10.57 4.18 19.17
CA GLU A 228 -9.48 4.31 20.14
C GLU A 228 -8.23 4.96 19.52
N ALA A 229 -7.88 4.61 18.29
CA ALA A 229 -6.76 5.23 17.58
C ALA A 229 -6.99 6.72 17.30
N LYS A 230 -8.24 7.13 17.05
CA LYS A 230 -8.61 8.53 16.91
C LYS A 230 -8.50 9.27 18.25
N GLU A 231 -9.05 8.70 19.32
CA GLU A 231 -8.97 9.28 20.66
C GLU A 231 -7.51 9.40 21.14
N TYR A 232 -6.66 8.44 20.78
CA TYR A 232 -5.24 8.46 21.09
C TYR A 232 -4.44 9.49 20.28
N GLY A 233 -4.99 9.98 19.15
CA GLY A 233 -4.35 10.95 18.27
C GLY A 233 -3.52 10.36 17.12
N ILE A 234 -3.63 9.04 16.87
CA ILE A 234 -2.96 8.37 15.73
C ILE A 234 -3.62 8.76 14.40
N ILE A 235 -4.95 8.92 14.41
CA ILE A 235 -5.72 9.39 13.25
C ILE A 235 -6.60 10.57 13.64
N ASP A 236 -7.05 11.33 12.64
CA ASP A 236 -7.93 12.49 12.84
C ASP A 236 -9.42 12.10 12.76
N ALA A 237 -9.78 11.15 11.90
CA ALA A 237 -11.17 10.73 11.75
C ALA A 237 -11.37 9.27 11.29
N VAL A 238 -12.49 8.69 11.71
CA VAL A 238 -12.99 7.41 11.21
C VAL A 238 -14.00 7.67 10.09
N LEU A 239 -13.77 7.13 8.89
CA LEU A 239 -14.64 7.35 7.73
C LEU A 239 -15.52 6.12 7.46
N SER A 240 -16.82 6.22 7.76
CA SER A 240 -17.79 5.14 7.54
C SER A 240 -18.42 5.16 6.14
N GLN A 241 -18.51 6.33 5.52
CA GLN A 241 -19.05 6.54 4.18
C GLN A 241 -18.22 7.60 3.46
N ARG A 242 -18.21 7.54 2.12
CA ARG A 242 -17.61 8.62 1.33
C ARG A 242 -18.47 9.88 1.50
N PRO A 243 -17.89 11.04 1.81
CA PRO A 243 -18.58 12.32 1.68
C PRO A 243 -19.06 12.45 0.23
N VAL A 244 -20.36 12.69 0.06
CA VAL A 244 -20.99 12.97 -1.24
C VAL A 244 -20.80 14.44 -1.59
#